data_AF-A0A135WPX4-F1
#
_entry.id   AF-A0A135WPX4-F1
#
_cell.length_a   1.000
_cell.length_b   1.000
_cell.length_c   1.000
_cell.angle_alpha   90.00
_cell.angle_beta   90.00
_cell.angle_gamma   90.00
#
_symmetry.space_group_name_H-M   'P 1'
#
loop_
_entity.id
_entity.type
_entity.pdbx_description
1 polymer ?
#
loop_
_entity_poly.entity_id
_entity_poly.type
_entity_poly.pdbx_seq_one_letter_code
_entity_poly.pdbx_strand_id
1 'polypeptide(L)'
;MDTDHPTSWEDIDALVESMLRLYRKDSFQSLLRLSNEAVKMGDNADSIPLVEPFIIKDQSPLEQAFAAYVNEQRLSPGYYNNHPSIPSFVEQEWTELPSAYKVTEKYWLGYPLIAWFERQNLKVRLIVEVGPLPYIGRTRLLKSLEEQGIPVRALAYEEGRSFTRIYSQAVSVENMEDAGELKTAMDQLVSDQKYRSAREGMARAIAALRQTTYTLSDMD
;
A
#
# COMPACT_ATOMS: atom_id res chain seq x y z
N MET A 1 -32.15 -13.54 -12.76
CA MET A 1 -31.42 -13.39 -14.03
C MET A 1 -30.19 -12.56 -13.69
N ASP A 2 -29.05 -13.20 -13.50
CA ASP A 2 -27.77 -12.50 -13.30
C ASP A 2 -27.35 -11.94 -14.65
N THR A 3 -27.43 -10.63 -14.82
CA THR A 3 -26.91 -9.97 -16.01
C THR A 3 -25.40 -9.85 -15.86
N ASP A 4 -24.64 -10.76 -16.48
CA ASP A 4 -23.17 -10.68 -16.62
C ASP A 4 -22.76 -9.63 -17.67
N HIS A 5 -23.43 -8.48 -17.64
CA HIS A 5 -23.16 -7.39 -18.54
C HIS A 5 -22.51 -6.26 -17.75
N PRO A 6 -21.47 -5.63 -18.33
CA PRO A 6 -20.85 -4.50 -17.67
C PRO A 6 -21.88 -3.39 -17.46
N THR A 7 -21.80 -2.76 -16.29
CA THR A 7 -22.69 -1.66 -15.91
C THR A 7 -22.46 -0.44 -16.81
N SER A 8 -21.29 -0.33 -17.43
CA SER A 8 -20.95 0.60 -18.49
C SER A 8 -19.90 -0.01 -19.42
N TRP A 9 -20.05 0.20 -20.73
CA TRP A 9 -19.06 -0.20 -21.75
C TRP A 9 -17.94 0.83 -21.95
N GLU A 10 -18.10 2.03 -21.38
CA GLU A 10 -17.11 3.11 -21.44
C GLU A 10 -16.23 3.14 -20.19
N ASP A 11 -16.64 2.46 -19.13
CA ASP A 11 -15.86 2.28 -17.90
C ASP A 11 -15.00 1.02 -18.02
N ILE A 12 -13.71 1.23 -18.28
CA ILE A 12 -12.73 0.16 -18.46
C ILE A 12 -12.66 -0.72 -17.21
N ASP A 13 -12.78 -0.15 -16.01
CA ASP A 13 -12.68 -0.90 -14.76
C ASP A 13 -13.93 -1.79 -14.57
N ALA A 14 -15.13 -1.27 -14.85
CA ALA A 14 -16.36 -2.05 -14.82
C ALA A 14 -16.40 -3.16 -15.89
N LEU A 15 -15.81 -2.91 -17.06
CA LEU A 15 -15.67 -3.90 -18.12
C LEU A 15 -14.70 -5.01 -17.70
N VAL A 16 -13.55 -4.66 -17.14
CA VAL A 16 -12.56 -5.61 -16.62
C VAL A 16 -13.16 -6.45 -15.50
N GLU A 17 -13.90 -5.84 -14.57
CA GLU A 17 -14.56 -6.57 -13.48
C GLU A 17 -15.59 -7.59 -14.00
N SER A 18 -16.37 -7.20 -15.01
CA SER A 18 -17.37 -8.07 -15.65
C SER A 18 -16.71 -9.23 -16.39
N MET A 19 -15.61 -8.96 -17.10
CA MET A 19 -14.80 -10.00 -17.75
C MET A 19 -14.20 -10.95 -16.72
N LEU A 20 -13.64 -10.43 -15.61
CA LEU A 20 -13.11 -11.25 -14.52
C LEU A 20 -14.19 -12.08 -13.85
N ARG A 21 -15.41 -11.56 -13.68
CA ARG A 21 -16.55 -12.31 -13.14
C ARG A 21 -16.97 -13.45 -14.06
N LEU A 22 -17.02 -13.21 -15.37
CA LEU A 22 -17.32 -14.24 -16.37
C LEU A 22 -16.24 -15.32 -16.37
N TYR A 23 -14.97 -14.90 -16.35
CA TYR A 23 -13.82 -15.79 -16.33
C TYR A 23 -13.77 -16.63 -15.03
N ARG A 24 -14.29 -16.12 -13.91
CA ARG A 24 -14.42 -16.84 -12.62
C ARG A 24 -15.44 -17.96 -12.60
N LYS A 25 -16.36 -18.05 -13.56
CA LYS A 25 -17.44 -19.04 -13.51
C LYS A 25 -16.90 -20.46 -13.71
N ASP A 26 -17.29 -21.39 -12.85
CA ASP A 26 -16.93 -22.81 -12.94
C ASP A 26 -17.26 -23.42 -14.31
N SER A 27 -18.37 -22.99 -14.91
CA SER A 27 -18.77 -23.41 -16.25
C SER A 27 -17.77 -22.96 -17.32
N PHE A 28 -17.27 -21.73 -17.22
CA PHE A 28 -16.29 -21.19 -18.17
C PHE A 28 -14.92 -21.86 -17.99
N GLN A 29 -14.46 -22.04 -16.74
CA GLN A 29 -13.22 -22.77 -16.45
C GLN A 29 -13.28 -24.24 -16.91
N SER A 30 -14.44 -24.88 -16.76
CA SER A 30 -14.67 -26.24 -17.26
C SER A 30 -14.56 -26.31 -18.79
N LEU A 31 -15.07 -25.31 -19.51
CA LEU A 31 -14.93 -25.23 -20.97
C LEU A 31 -13.48 -25.08 -21.41
N LEU A 32 -12.69 -24.23 -20.73
CA LEU A 32 -11.26 -24.08 -21.02
C LEU A 32 -10.50 -25.40 -20.84
N ARG A 33 -10.78 -26.13 -19.75
CA ARG A 33 -10.18 -27.44 -19.50
C ARG A 33 -10.55 -28.44 -20.60
N LEU A 34 -11.83 -28.55 -20.94
CA LEU A 34 -12.31 -29.46 -21.98
C LEU A 34 -11.72 -29.12 -23.36
N SER A 35 -11.61 -27.82 -23.69
CA SER A 35 -10.97 -27.37 -24.93
C SER A 35 -9.50 -27.76 -24.98
N ASN A 36 -8.76 -27.60 -23.88
CA ASN A 36 -7.36 -27.99 -23.80
C ASN A 36 -7.18 -29.51 -23.89
N GLU A 37 -8.08 -30.29 -23.27
CA GLU A 37 -8.09 -31.76 -23.38
C GLU A 37 -8.36 -32.20 -24.83
N ALA A 38 -9.31 -31.58 -25.51
CA ALA A 38 -9.61 -31.86 -26.92
C ALA A 38 -8.43 -31.53 -27.84
N VAL A 39 -7.72 -30.43 -27.59
CA VAL A 39 -6.49 -30.06 -28.33
C VAL A 39 -5.38 -31.09 -28.12
N LYS A 40 -5.18 -31.55 -26.88
CA LYS A 40 -4.19 -32.60 -26.56
C LYS A 40 -4.50 -33.95 -27.20
N MET A 41 -5.78 -34.27 -27.41
CA MET A 41 -6.21 -35.53 -28.02
C MET A 41 -6.23 -35.50 -29.56
N GLY A 42 -6.03 -34.34 -30.20
CA GLY A 42 -6.00 -34.23 -31.66
C GLY A 42 -4.60 -34.39 -32.26
N ASP A 43 -4.50 -34.91 -33.48
CA ASP A 43 -3.24 -35.17 -34.20
C ASP A 43 -2.37 -33.92 -34.49
N ASN A 44 -2.88 -32.71 -34.16
CA ASN A 44 -2.19 -31.42 -34.33
C ASN A 44 -1.86 -30.73 -32.99
N ALA A 45 -1.73 -31.50 -31.90
CA ALA A 45 -1.50 -30.98 -30.54
C ALA A 45 -0.29 -30.02 -30.44
N ASP A 46 0.73 -30.20 -31.28
CA ASP A 46 1.95 -29.37 -31.28
C ASP A 46 1.76 -27.99 -31.93
N SER A 47 0.64 -27.76 -32.63
CA SER A 47 0.41 -26.53 -33.43
C SER A 47 -0.57 -25.55 -32.80
N ILE A 48 -1.36 -26.00 -31.81
CA ILE A 48 -2.40 -25.20 -31.17
C ILE A 48 -1.95 -24.88 -29.74
N PRO A 49 -1.65 -23.62 -29.41
CA PRO A 49 -1.26 -23.25 -28.05
C PRO A 49 -2.41 -23.54 -27.09
N LEU A 50 -2.11 -24.29 -26.03
CA LEU A 50 -3.05 -24.51 -24.94
C LEU A 50 -3.35 -23.18 -24.26
N VAL A 51 -4.62 -22.95 -23.94
CA VAL A 51 -5.02 -21.79 -23.15
C VAL A 51 -4.71 -22.10 -21.70
N GLU A 52 -3.68 -21.50 -21.12
CA GLU A 52 -3.43 -21.68 -19.68
C GLU A 52 -4.68 -21.21 -18.90
N PRO A 53 -5.26 -22.05 -18.02
CA PRO A 53 -6.32 -21.58 -17.15
C PRO A 53 -5.79 -20.41 -16.33
N PHE A 54 -6.55 -19.31 -16.30
CA PHE A 54 -6.22 -18.15 -15.50
C PHE A 54 -6.20 -18.56 -14.02
N ILE A 55 -5.02 -18.73 -13.46
CA ILE A 55 -4.85 -18.85 -12.01
C ILE A 55 -5.10 -17.46 -11.46
N ILE A 56 -6.32 -17.22 -11.00
CA ILE A 56 -6.61 -16.11 -10.11
C ILE A 56 -5.71 -16.35 -8.90
N LYS A 57 -4.70 -15.49 -8.69
CA LYS A 57 -4.12 -15.40 -7.36
C LYS A 57 -5.27 -14.96 -6.46
N ASP A 58 -5.80 -15.88 -5.66
CA ASP A 58 -6.64 -15.48 -4.54
C ASP A 58 -5.89 -14.38 -3.79
N GLN A 59 -6.56 -13.24 -3.62
CA GLN A 59 -5.98 -12.13 -2.87
C GLN A 59 -5.53 -12.65 -1.52
N SER A 60 -4.33 -12.31 -1.08
CA SER A 60 -3.88 -12.80 0.22
C SER A 60 -4.83 -12.31 1.32
N PRO A 61 -4.97 -13.02 2.45
CA PRO A 61 -5.78 -12.54 3.58
C PRO A 61 -5.37 -11.12 4.03
N LEU A 62 -4.09 -10.78 3.90
CA LEU A 62 -3.57 -9.45 4.19
C LEU A 62 -4.02 -8.40 3.15
N GLU A 63 -4.04 -8.76 1.88
CA GLU A 63 -4.55 -7.91 0.78
C GLU A 63 -6.05 -7.64 0.94
N GLN A 64 -6.82 -8.66 1.30
CA GLN A 64 -8.26 -8.54 1.55
C GLN A 64 -8.53 -7.67 2.78
N ALA A 65 -7.79 -7.89 3.87
CA ALA A 65 -7.89 -7.09 5.09
C ALA A 65 -7.59 -5.61 4.82
N PHE A 66 -6.52 -5.34 4.06
CA PHE A 66 -6.15 -3.97 3.75
C PHE A 66 -7.12 -3.30 2.78
N ALA A 67 -7.67 -4.03 1.80
CA ALA A 67 -8.73 -3.50 0.94
C ALA A 67 -9.96 -3.08 1.77
N ALA A 68 -10.36 -3.90 2.75
CA ALA A 68 -11.45 -3.57 3.66
C ALA A 68 -11.13 -2.33 4.51
N TYR A 69 -9.90 -2.22 5.03
CA TYR A 69 -9.41 -1.04 5.75
C TYR A 69 -9.48 0.23 4.89
N VAL A 70 -8.94 0.19 3.67
CA VAL A 70 -8.95 1.31 2.71
C VAL A 70 -10.37 1.80 2.44
N ASN A 71 -11.31 0.87 2.22
CA ASN A 71 -12.71 1.18 1.96
C ASN A 71 -13.40 1.84 3.16
N GLU A 72 -13.14 1.34 4.38
CA GLU A 72 -13.70 1.92 5.61
C GLU A 72 -13.13 3.31 5.89
N GLN A 73 -11.82 3.49 5.76
CA GLN A 73 -11.13 4.78 5.96
C GLN A 73 -11.34 5.75 4.80
N ARG A 74 -11.95 5.30 3.69
CA ARG A 74 -12.19 6.08 2.47
C ARG A 74 -10.92 6.72 1.90
N LEU A 75 -9.82 5.95 1.88
CA LEU A 75 -8.56 6.45 1.33
C LEU A 75 -8.69 6.67 -0.17
N SER A 76 -8.28 7.85 -0.63
CA SER A 76 -8.32 8.21 -2.04
C SER A 76 -7.31 7.38 -2.86
N PRO A 77 -7.62 7.05 -4.13
CA PRO A 77 -6.65 6.48 -5.05
C PRO A 77 -5.36 7.32 -5.09
N GLY A 78 -4.20 6.66 -5.10
CA GLY A 78 -2.89 7.32 -5.04
C GLY A 78 -2.33 7.55 -3.63
N TYR A 79 -3.13 7.33 -2.57
CA TYR A 79 -2.68 7.38 -1.17
C TYR A 79 -2.45 5.99 -0.56
N TYR A 80 -2.63 4.93 -1.34
CA TYR A 80 -2.39 3.56 -0.87
C TYR A 80 -1.91 2.66 -2.00
N ASN A 81 -1.26 1.56 -1.63
CA ASN A 81 -0.88 0.45 -2.50
C ASN A 81 -1.26 -0.85 -1.80
N ASN A 82 -2.22 -1.57 -2.38
CA ASN A 82 -2.73 -2.83 -1.84
C ASN A 82 -1.82 -4.02 -2.21
N HIS A 83 -0.57 -3.98 -1.75
CA HIS A 83 0.40 -5.03 -2.06
C HIS A 83 0.15 -6.28 -1.19
N PRO A 84 0.23 -7.52 -1.73
CA PRO A 84 -0.16 -8.74 -1.00
C PRO A 84 0.63 -9.05 0.28
N SER A 85 1.85 -8.52 0.41
CA SER A 85 2.73 -8.77 1.56
C SER A 85 3.06 -7.53 2.39
N ILE A 86 2.92 -6.34 1.81
CA ILE A 86 3.37 -5.06 2.39
C ILE A 86 2.41 -3.94 1.99
N PRO A 87 1.10 -4.08 2.27
CA PRO A 87 0.16 -3.04 1.93
C PRO A 87 0.53 -1.74 2.64
N SER A 88 0.49 -0.65 1.89
CA SER A 88 1.04 0.64 2.32
C SER A 88 0.09 1.79 2.03
N PHE A 89 0.22 2.85 2.83
CA PHE A 89 -0.56 4.07 2.69
C PHE A 89 0.23 5.30 3.13
N VAL A 90 -0.27 6.46 2.76
CA VAL A 90 0.24 7.77 3.17
C VAL A 90 -0.94 8.60 3.67
N GLU A 91 -0.76 9.28 4.80
CA GLU A 91 -1.75 10.22 5.32
C GLU A 91 -1.74 11.50 4.47
N GLN A 92 -2.88 12.16 4.32
CA GLN A 92 -3.00 13.32 3.44
C GLN A 92 -2.06 14.46 3.86
N GLU A 93 -1.94 14.73 5.15
CA GLU A 93 -1.07 15.77 5.69
C GLU A 93 0.41 15.47 5.41
N TRP A 94 0.76 14.21 5.16
CA TRP A 94 2.14 13.82 4.89
C TRP A 94 2.59 14.15 3.47
N THR A 95 1.65 14.39 2.55
CA THR A 95 1.95 14.69 1.15
C THR A 95 2.22 16.17 0.90
N GLU A 96 2.00 17.03 1.91
CA GLU A 96 2.11 18.48 1.80
C GLU A 96 3.53 19.03 1.98
N LEU A 97 4.55 18.15 1.92
CA LEU A 97 5.95 18.56 2.01
C LEU A 97 6.33 19.51 0.85
N PRO A 98 7.20 20.51 1.10
CA PRO A 98 7.70 21.38 0.04
C PRO A 98 8.36 20.59 -1.12
N SER A 99 8.38 21.17 -2.32
CA SER A 99 8.92 20.52 -3.53
C SER A 99 10.40 20.10 -3.43
N ALA A 100 11.16 20.69 -2.51
CA ALA A 100 12.53 20.32 -2.19
C ALA A 100 12.66 18.91 -1.55
N TYR A 101 11.56 18.33 -1.08
CA TYR A 101 11.51 17.00 -0.45
C TYR A 101 10.99 15.93 -1.41
N LYS A 102 11.34 16.01 -2.70
CA LYS A 102 11.04 14.92 -3.63
C LYS A 102 11.96 13.74 -3.36
N VAL A 103 11.41 12.53 -3.45
CA VAL A 103 12.18 11.30 -3.31
C VAL A 103 13.25 11.18 -4.40
N THR A 104 14.42 10.66 -4.05
CA THR A 104 15.58 10.59 -4.97
C THR A 104 15.56 9.37 -5.89
N GLU A 105 14.68 8.41 -5.62
CA GLU A 105 14.56 7.16 -6.37
C GLU A 105 13.09 6.67 -6.35
N LYS A 106 12.80 5.62 -7.13
CA LYS A 106 11.46 5.01 -7.17
C LYS A 106 11.14 4.40 -5.79
N TYR A 107 10.32 5.12 -5.02
CA TYR A 107 9.96 4.75 -3.66
C TYR A 107 8.45 4.66 -3.50
N TRP A 108 7.92 3.45 -3.71
CA TRP A 108 6.52 3.09 -3.45
C TRP A 108 5.51 4.11 -4.00
N LEU A 109 4.84 4.88 -3.14
CA LEU A 109 3.83 5.89 -3.48
C LEU A 109 4.41 7.24 -3.90
N GLY A 110 5.74 7.38 -3.93
CA GLY A 110 6.44 8.62 -4.30
C GLY A 110 6.54 9.65 -3.19
N TYR A 111 6.10 9.32 -1.97
CA TYR A 111 6.11 10.22 -0.82
C TYR A 111 7.28 9.94 0.13
N PRO A 112 7.85 10.97 0.78
CA PRO A 112 8.95 10.79 1.72
C PRO A 112 8.57 10.16 3.04
N LEU A 113 7.29 10.22 3.44
CA LEU A 113 6.77 9.47 4.58
C LEU A 113 5.74 8.47 4.07
N ILE A 114 5.89 7.21 4.49
CA ILE A 114 4.97 6.14 4.13
C ILE A 114 4.75 5.24 5.36
N ALA A 115 3.51 4.78 5.51
CA ALA A 115 3.14 3.74 6.46
C ALA A 115 2.85 2.42 5.75
N TRP A 116 3.12 1.29 6.41
CA TRP A 116 2.68 -0.02 5.92
C TRP A 116 2.45 -1.02 7.03
N PHE A 117 1.67 -2.04 6.66
CA PHE A 117 1.54 -3.23 7.46
C PHE A 117 2.49 -4.31 6.95
N GLU A 118 3.08 -5.06 7.88
CA GLU A 118 3.79 -6.29 7.57
C GLU A 118 3.29 -7.42 8.47
N ARG A 119 3.22 -8.62 7.88
CA ARG A 119 3.00 -9.87 8.60
C ARG A 119 4.35 -10.45 9.01
N GLN A 120 4.48 -10.80 10.30
CA GLN A 120 5.62 -11.56 10.80
C GLN A 120 5.15 -12.58 11.84
N ASN A 121 5.20 -13.87 11.48
CA ASN A 121 4.64 -14.96 12.28
C ASN A 121 3.16 -14.70 12.62
N LEU A 122 2.80 -14.72 13.91
CA LEU A 122 1.47 -14.41 14.45
C LEU A 122 1.32 -12.94 14.85
N LYS A 123 1.98 -12.04 14.13
CA LYS A 123 1.92 -10.59 14.41
C LYS A 123 1.69 -9.79 13.14
N VAL A 124 0.85 -8.78 13.27
CA VAL A 124 0.73 -7.68 12.31
C VAL A 124 1.46 -6.48 12.90
N ARG A 125 2.29 -5.82 12.09
CA ARG A 125 3.05 -4.65 12.51
C ARG A 125 2.75 -3.48 11.60
N LEU A 126 2.45 -2.32 12.19
CA LEU A 126 2.41 -1.03 11.53
C LEU A 126 3.79 -0.38 11.64
N ILE A 127 4.31 0.07 10.52
CA ILE A 127 5.60 0.76 10.41
C ILE A 127 5.36 2.12 9.74
N VAL A 128 6.09 3.15 10.17
CA VAL A 128 6.26 4.39 9.42
C VAL A 128 7.74 4.65 9.18
N GLU A 129 8.09 5.05 7.97
CA GLU A 129 9.46 5.29 7.53
C GLU A 129 9.59 6.59 6.77
N VAL A 130 10.75 7.21 6.94
CA VAL A 130 11.26 8.26 6.05
C VAL A 130 12.03 7.61 4.93
N GLY A 131 11.55 7.84 3.71
CA GLY A 131 12.11 7.36 2.46
C GLY A 131 13.34 8.14 1.98
N PRO A 132 13.77 7.84 0.75
CA PRO A 132 15.02 8.32 0.19
C PRO A 132 14.87 9.77 -0.24
N LEU A 133 15.53 10.66 0.50
CA LEU A 133 15.54 12.10 0.29
C LEU A 133 16.98 12.61 0.12
N PRO A 134 17.19 13.75 -0.56
CA PRO A 134 18.50 14.41 -0.57
C PRO A 134 18.98 14.70 0.85
N TYR A 135 20.26 14.50 1.13
CA TYR A 135 20.83 14.52 2.49
C TYR A 135 20.39 15.73 3.34
N ILE A 136 20.46 16.93 2.77
CA ILE A 136 20.09 18.18 3.46
C ILE A 136 18.59 18.19 3.82
N GLY A 137 17.72 17.90 2.86
CA GLY A 137 16.27 17.85 3.08
C GLY A 137 15.90 16.76 4.08
N ARG A 138 16.50 15.57 3.93
CA ARG A 138 16.28 14.45 4.84
C ARG A 138 16.66 14.78 6.28
N THR A 139 17.85 15.36 6.48
CA THR A 139 18.33 15.77 7.81
C THR A 139 17.40 16.80 8.44
N ARG A 140 16.92 17.78 7.66
CA ARG A 140 15.97 18.78 8.14
C ARG A 140 14.63 18.16 8.55
N LEU A 141 14.11 17.23 7.75
CA LEU A 141 12.89 16.49 8.09
C LEU A 141 13.05 15.68 9.37
N LEU A 142 14.14 14.92 9.51
CA LEU A 142 14.40 14.14 10.71
C LEU A 142 14.53 14.99 11.97
N LYS A 143 15.20 16.14 11.89
CA LYS A 143 15.26 17.10 13.01
C LYS A 143 13.88 17.63 13.38
N SER A 144 13.09 18.03 12.39
CA SER A 144 11.73 18.51 12.63
C SER A 144 10.83 17.44 13.26
N LEU A 145 10.98 16.17 12.86
CA LEU A 145 10.31 15.04 13.49
C LEU A 145 10.74 14.86 14.95
N GLU A 146 12.03 14.93 15.24
CA GLU A 146 12.59 14.82 16.59
C GLU A 146 12.10 15.95 17.51
N GLU A 147 12.04 17.19 17.01
CA GLU A 147 11.46 18.35 17.71
C GLU A 147 9.97 18.15 18.07
N GLN A 148 9.25 17.31 17.33
CA GLN A 148 7.86 16.94 17.61
C GLN A 148 7.72 15.66 18.45
N GLY A 149 8.83 15.17 19.02
CA GLY A 149 8.84 14.01 19.93
C GLY A 149 8.88 12.65 19.21
N ILE A 150 9.15 12.61 17.90
CA ILE A 150 9.33 11.36 17.17
C ILE A 150 10.78 10.89 17.34
N PRO A 151 11.04 9.72 17.93
CA PRO A 151 12.40 9.28 18.19
C PRO A 151 13.13 8.95 16.88
N VAL A 152 14.28 9.59 16.65
CA VAL A 152 15.17 9.33 15.52
C VAL A 152 16.51 8.81 16.03
N ARG A 153 17.00 7.72 15.45
CA ARG A 153 18.30 7.15 15.83
C ARG A 153 19.43 8.01 15.27
N ALA A 154 20.53 8.18 16.01
CA ALA A 154 21.69 8.96 15.55
C ALA A 154 22.23 8.50 14.17
N LEU A 155 22.27 7.19 13.93
CA LEU A 155 22.69 6.62 12.63
C LEU A 155 21.81 7.05 11.46
N ALA A 156 20.57 7.50 11.71
CA ALA A 156 19.70 8.00 10.66
C ALA A 156 20.23 9.30 10.02
N TYR A 157 21.14 10.04 10.67
CA TYR A 157 21.70 11.28 10.12
C TYR A 157 22.97 11.09 9.29
N GLU A 158 23.43 9.85 9.11
CA GLU A 158 24.60 9.55 8.29
C GLU A 158 24.33 9.81 6.80
N GLU A 159 25.30 10.39 6.11
CA GLU A 159 25.27 10.54 4.66
C GLU A 159 25.25 9.15 4.00
N GLY A 160 24.35 8.94 3.04
CA GLY A 160 24.12 7.63 2.40
C GLY A 160 22.99 6.78 2.99
N ARG A 161 22.33 7.21 4.08
CA ARG A 161 21.13 6.54 4.60
C ARG A 161 19.88 6.91 3.80
N SER A 162 19.34 5.94 3.06
CA SER A 162 18.11 6.13 2.28
C SER A 162 16.84 5.99 3.12
N PHE A 163 16.82 5.08 4.09
CA PHE A 163 15.59 4.68 4.79
C PHE A 163 15.72 4.81 6.30
N THR A 164 14.69 5.29 6.97
CA THR A 164 14.66 5.36 8.44
C THR A 164 13.29 5.12 9.00
N ARG A 165 13.15 3.98 9.67
CA ARG A 165 11.98 3.66 10.47
C ARG A 165 11.88 4.63 11.66
N ILE A 166 10.80 5.40 11.70
CA ILE A 166 10.51 6.39 12.75
C ILE A 166 9.38 5.95 13.68
N TYR A 167 8.60 4.95 13.27
CA TYR A 167 7.56 4.34 14.11
C TYR A 167 7.45 2.85 13.83
N SER A 168 7.14 2.08 14.88
CA SER A 168 6.82 0.66 14.75
C SER A 168 6.01 0.16 15.93
N GLN A 169 4.88 -0.49 15.66
CA GLN A 169 4.09 -1.19 16.66
C GLN A 169 3.54 -2.49 16.08
N ALA A 170 3.48 -3.55 16.89
CA ALA A 170 2.92 -4.82 16.48
C ALA A 170 1.87 -5.30 17.48
N VAL A 171 0.85 -5.99 16.96
CA VAL A 171 -0.18 -6.70 17.72
C VAL A 171 -0.18 -8.17 17.29
N SER A 172 -0.60 -9.05 18.19
CA SER A 172 -0.71 -10.49 17.90
C SER A 172 -2.03 -10.78 17.21
N VAL A 173 -2.02 -11.75 16.30
CA VAL A 173 -3.20 -12.26 15.61
C VAL A 173 -3.16 -13.78 15.65
N GLU A 174 -4.28 -14.41 16.01
CA GLU A 174 -4.34 -15.86 16.20
C GLU A 174 -4.42 -16.58 14.85
N ASN A 175 -5.32 -16.12 13.98
CA ASN A 175 -5.49 -16.67 12.64
C ASN A 175 -5.02 -15.69 11.56
N MET A 176 -3.79 -15.89 11.11
CA MET A 176 -3.19 -15.08 10.04
C MET A 176 -3.78 -15.34 8.65
N GLU A 177 -4.67 -16.32 8.52
CA GLU A 177 -5.40 -16.61 7.28
C GLU A 177 -6.82 -16.03 7.29
N ASP A 178 -7.25 -15.40 8.40
CA ASP A 178 -8.51 -14.69 8.52
C ASP A 178 -8.34 -13.19 8.23
N ALA A 179 -8.88 -12.74 7.09
CA ALA A 179 -8.83 -11.35 6.69
C ALA A 179 -9.56 -10.40 7.67
N GLY A 180 -10.60 -10.86 8.35
CA GLY A 180 -11.32 -10.09 9.36
C GLY A 180 -10.51 -9.88 10.64
N GLU A 181 -9.83 -10.91 11.12
CA GLU A 181 -8.90 -10.78 12.26
C GLU A 181 -7.74 -9.83 11.91
N LEU A 182 -7.15 -9.98 10.72
CA LEU A 182 -6.09 -9.10 10.25
C LEU A 182 -6.55 -7.64 10.15
N LYS A 183 -7.77 -7.39 9.64
CA LYS A 183 -8.34 -6.04 9.55
C LYS A 183 -8.56 -5.45 10.95
N THR A 184 -9.10 -6.23 11.88
CA THR A 184 -9.26 -5.80 13.28
C THR A 184 -7.92 -5.42 13.91
N ALA A 185 -6.86 -6.18 13.63
CA ALA A 185 -5.51 -5.86 14.07
C ALA A 185 -4.96 -4.57 13.44
N MET A 186 -5.23 -4.32 12.16
CA MET A 186 -4.89 -3.04 11.50
C MET A 186 -5.61 -1.87 12.17
N ASP A 187 -6.92 -1.99 12.43
CA ASP A 187 -7.71 -0.96 13.11
C ASP A 187 -7.17 -0.67 14.50
N GLN A 188 -6.80 -1.71 15.25
CA GLN A 188 -6.20 -1.57 16.57
C GLN A 188 -4.89 -0.78 16.49
N LEU A 189 -4.03 -1.08 15.52
CA LEU A 189 -2.76 -0.39 15.33
C LEU A 189 -2.94 1.10 14.98
N VAL A 190 -3.92 1.44 14.15
CA VAL A 190 -4.17 2.84 13.75
C VAL A 190 -4.99 3.64 14.78
N SER A 191 -5.77 2.96 15.61
CA SER A 191 -6.53 3.58 16.69
C SER A 191 -5.73 3.71 17.99
N ASP A 192 -4.56 3.05 18.09
CA ASP A 192 -3.68 3.13 19.24
C ASP A 192 -3.20 4.56 19.51
N GLN A 193 -3.21 4.96 20.78
CA GLN A 193 -2.82 6.31 21.21
C GLN A 193 -1.38 6.66 20.81
N LYS A 194 -0.46 5.68 20.81
CA LYS A 194 0.93 5.88 20.41
C LYS A 194 1.03 6.22 18.93
N TYR A 195 0.28 5.51 18.08
CA TYR A 195 0.25 5.81 16.65
C TYR A 195 -0.38 7.18 16.40
N ARG A 196 -1.51 7.49 17.03
CA ARG A 196 -2.18 8.81 16.89
C ARG A 196 -1.26 9.96 17.29
N SER A 197 -0.58 9.82 18.43
CA SER A 197 0.37 10.84 18.91
C SER A 197 1.54 11.00 17.94
N ALA A 198 2.07 9.89 17.41
CA ALA A 198 3.13 9.92 16.42
C ALA A 198 2.66 10.56 15.10
N ARG A 199 1.46 10.21 14.62
CA ARG A 199 0.84 10.78 13.41
C ARG A 199 0.67 12.29 13.52
N GLU A 200 0.16 12.77 14.65
CA GLU A 200 0.03 14.20 14.90
C GLU A 200 1.39 14.90 14.96
N GLY A 201 2.41 14.28 15.57
CA GLY A 201 3.77 14.80 15.57
C GLY A 201 4.35 14.92 14.16
N MET A 202 4.14 13.91 13.31
CA MET A 202 4.53 13.93 11.90
C MET A 202 3.83 15.06 11.12
N ALA A 203 2.52 15.24 11.31
CA ALA A 203 1.77 16.32 10.68
C ALA A 203 2.29 17.71 11.10
N ARG A 204 2.56 17.91 12.40
CA ARG A 204 3.13 19.17 12.91
C ARG A 204 4.54 19.44 12.36
N ALA A 205 5.38 18.42 12.25
CA ALA A 205 6.71 18.56 11.68
C ALA A 205 6.63 19.05 10.22
N ILE A 206 5.75 18.43 9.42
CA ILE A 206 5.54 18.82 8.02
C ILE A 206 5.00 20.24 7.92
N ALA A 207 4.03 20.62 8.75
CA ALA A 207 3.52 21.97 8.80
C ALA A 207 4.62 23.02 9.14
N ALA A 208 5.52 22.71 10.08
CA ALA A 208 6.63 23.60 10.45
C ALA A 208 7.63 23.80 9.29
N LEU A 209 7.92 22.74 8.54
CA LEU A 209 8.79 22.81 7.35
C LEU A 209 8.17 23.63 6.23
N ARG A 210 6.84 23.62 6.08
CA ARG A 210 6.13 24.49 5.14
C ARG A 210 6.31 25.95 5.52
N GLN A 211 6.03 26.31 6.78
CA GLN A 211 6.11 27.69 7.27
C GLN A 211 7.51 28.29 7.12
N THR A 212 8.54 27.52 7.46
CA THR A 212 9.96 27.95 7.32
C THR A 212 10.34 28.25 5.87
N THR A 213 9.72 27.57 4.91
CA THR A 213 10.00 27.77 3.48
C THR A 213 9.37 29.06 2.95
N TYR A 214 8.19 29.43 3.44
CA TYR A 214 7.52 30.69 3.06
C TYR A 214 8.26 31.92 3.58
N THR A 215 8.76 31.88 4.82
CA THR A 215 9.45 33.05 5.42
C THR A 215 10.76 33.43 4.72
N LEU A 216 11.42 32.47 4.08
CA LEU A 216 12.64 32.71 3.30
C LEU A 216 12.35 33.25 1.89
N SER A 217 11.18 32.96 1.33
CA SER A 217 10.78 33.44 0.01
C SER A 217 10.21 34.88 0.03
N ASP A 218 9.75 35.35 1.19
CA ASP A 218 9.19 36.71 1.37
C ASP A 218 10.25 37.75 1.78
N MET A 219 11.53 37.34 1.87
CA MET A 219 12.66 38.21 2.20
C MET A 219 13.55 38.56 0.99
N ASP A 220 13.21 38.06 -0.21
CA ASP A 220 13.82 38.39 -1.50
C ASP A 220 12.88 39.30 -2.32
#